data_AF-A0A0K2Y5B6-F1
#
_entry.id   AF-A0A0K2Y5B6-F1
#
_cell.length_a   1.000
_cell.length_b   1.000
_cell.length_c   1.000
_cell.angle_alpha   90.00
_cell.angle_beta   90.00
_cell.angle_gamma   90.00
#
_symmetry.space_group_name_H-M   'P 1'
#
loop_
_entity.id
_entity.type
_entity.pdbx_description
1 polymer ?
#
loop_
_entity_poly.entity_id
_entity_poly.type
_entity_poly.pdbx_seq_one_letter_code
_entity_poly.pdbx_strand_id
1 'polypeptide(L)'
;MLLPVALLSKPLDRTLTLKKDEVFSGELQLGKFKKPLSLRWTLFKDHGLVVHLKLNRFPYQFILYKDFQRNTFRADIFKEGNTAHKEGTDIHEHPYFLVTFKDFDSKNSVATLKVKASQQLKWIEP
;
A
#
# COMPACT_ATOMS: atom_id res chain seq x y z
N MET A 1 -25.77 0.28 29.33
CA MET A 1 -25.48 1.01 28.07
C MET A 1 -24.12 0.52 27.60
N LEU A 2 -24.07 -0.41 26.63
CA LEU A 2 -22.81 -0.95 26.11
C LEU A 2 -22.20 0.09 25.18
N LEU A 3 -21.05 0.66 25.56
CA LEU A 3 -20.20 1.42 24.64
C LEU A 3 -19.83 0.49 23.48
N PRO A 4 -20.08 0.87 22.21
CA PRO A 4 -19.58 0.07 21.11
C PRO A 4 -18.06 0.14 21.19
N VAL A 5 -17.43 -1.03 21.25
CA VAL A 5 -15.98 -1.15 21.03
C VAL A 5 -15.74 -0.55 19.66
N ALA A 6 -15.34 0.72 19.61
CA ALA A 6 -14.78 1.30 18.42
C ALA A 6 -13.55 0.45 18.13
N LEU A 7 -13.68 -0.51 17.21
CA LEU A 7 -12.56 -1.29 16.72
C LEU A 7 -11.49 -0.27 16.36
N LEU A 8 -10.40 -0.27 17.14
CA LEU A 8 -9.21 0.55 16.95
C LEU A 8 -8.63 0.24 15.57
N SER A 9 -9.19 0.89 14.57
CA SER A 9 -8.83 0.67 13.20
C SER A 9 -7.64 1.51 12.88
N LYS A 10 -6.50 0.85 12.80
CA LYS A 10 -5.21 1.48 12.55
C LYS A 10 -4.95 1.55 11.05
N PRO A 11 -4.19 2.56 10.58
CA PRO A 11 -3.62 2.51 9.25
C PRO A 11 -2.71 1.29 9.12
N LEU A 12 -2.55 0.82 7.89
CA LEU A 12 -1.62 -0.25 7.59
C LEU A 12 -0.19 0.25 7.80
N ASP A 13 0.62 -0.44 8.61
CA ASP A 13 2.08 -0.32 8.65
C ASP A 13 2.62 -1.72 9.01
N ARG A 14 3.11 -2.45 8.01
CA ARG A 14 3.55 -3.84 8.17
C ARG A 14 4.73 -4.18 7.28
N THR A 15 5.53 -5.12 7.75
CA THR A 15 6.52 -5.83 6.94
C THR A 15 5.91 -7.16 6.51
N LEU A 16 5.91 -7.39 5.20
CA LEU A 16 5.45 -8.59 4.55
C LEU A 16 6.64 -9.39 4.03
N THR A 17 6.54 -10.70 4.11
CA THR A 17 7.49 -11.65 3.53
C THR A 17 6.69 -12.51 2.56
N LEU A 18 6.88 -12.29 1.26
CA LEU A 18 6.05 -12.90 0.22
C LEU A 18 6.89 -13.81 -0.68
N LYS A 19 6.40 -15.01 -0.97
CA LYS A 19 6.89 -15.87 -2.05
C LYS A 19 6.46 -15.31 -3.41
N LYS A 20 7.10 -15.81 -4.47
CA LYS A 20 6.76 -15.43 -5.85
C LYS A 20 5.28 -15.64 -6.12
N ASP A 21 4.64 -14.62 -6.67
CA ASP A 21 3.21 -14.61 -7.00
C ASP A 21 2.24 -14.77 -5.79
N GLU A 22 2.74 -14.78 -4.55
CA GLU A 22 1.92 -14.75 -3.34
C GLU A 22 1.19 -13.40 -3.22
N VAL A 23 -0.11 -13.45 -2.98
CA VAL A 23 -0.98 -12.28 -2.98
C VAL A 23 -1.26 -11.82 -1.56
N PHE A 24 -0.82 -10.60 -1.25
CA PHE A 24 -1.33 -9.84 -0.12
C PHE A 24 -2.56 -9.04 -0.57
N SER A 25 -3.66 -9.07 0.18
CA SER A 25 -4.90 -8.37 -0.19
C SER A 25 -5.73 -7.92 1.00
N GLY A 26 -6.63 -6.96 0.77
CA GLY A 26 -7.57 -6.42 1.74
C GLY A 26 -8.23 -5.16 1.20
N GLU A 27 -8.77 -4.33 2.09
CA GLU A 27 -9.42 -3.06 1.71
C GLU A 27 -8.84 -1.86 2.46
N LEU A 28 -8.71 -0.74 1.74
CA LEU A 28 -8.44 0.57 2.33
C LEU A 28 -9.75 1.36 2.45
N GLN A 29 -10.08 1.78 3.66
CA GLN A 29 -11.30 2.52 3.97
C GLN A 29 -11.00 3.98 4.34
N LEU A 30 -11.76 4.90 3.75
CA LEU A 30 -11.82 6.32 4.11
C LEU A 30 -13.29 6.70 4.37
N GLY A 31 -13.66 6.87 5.64
CA GLY A 31 -15.05 7.07 6.03
C GLY A 31 -15.94 5.91 5.55
N LYS A 32 -16.90 6.19 4.66
CA LYS A 32 -17.78 5.16 4.06
C LYS A 32 -17.22 4.52 2.80
N PHE A 33 -16.18 5.10 2.21
CA PHE A 33 -15.61 4.61 0.95
C PHE A 33 -14.58 3.51 1.22
N LYS A 34 -14.64 2.45 0.42
CA LYS A 34 -13.71 1.32 0.46
C LYS A 34 -13.09 1.14 -0.92
N LYS A 35 -11.79 0.91 -0.96
CA LYS A 35 -11.05 0.57 -2.19
C LYS A 35 -10.32 -0.76 -1.96
N PRO A 36 -10.66 -1.84 -2.68
CA PRO A 36 -9.95 -3.11 -2.57
C PRO A 36 -8.53 -2.95 -3.08
N LEU A 37 -7.60 -3.67 -2.45
CA LEU A 37 -6.18 -3.65 -2.74
C LEU A 37 -5.66 -5.09 -2.86
N SER A 38 -4.86 -5.36 -3.88
CA SER A 38 -4.01 -6.56 -3.90
C SER A 38 -2.60 -6.25 -4.39
N LEU A 39 -1.63 -6.97 -3.85
CA LEU A 39 -0.20 -6.78 -4.08
C LEU A 39 0.47 -8.13 -4.23
N ARG A 40 1.34 -8.28 -5.24
CA ARG A 40 2.24 -9.42 -5.39
C ARG A 40 3.50 -8.99 -6.14
N TRP A 41 4.54 -9.82 -6.09
CA TRP A 41 5.71 -9.64 -6.95
C TRP A 41 5.85 -10.82 -7.92
N THR A 42 6.48 -10.56 -9.07
CA THR A 42 6.45 -11.49 -10.22
C THR A 42 7.82 -11.84 -10.76
N LEU A 43 8.81 -10.95 -10.64
CA LEU A 43 10.16 -11.16 -11.13
C LEU A 43 11.16 -10.44 -10.24
N PHE A 44 12.29 -11.08 -9.97
CA PHE A 44 13.48 -10.44 -9.43
C PHE A 44 14.65 -10.71 -10.38
N LYS A 45 15.18 -9.65 -10.99
CA LYS A 45 16.30 -9.73 -11.94
C LYS A 45 17.07 -8.42 -11.94
N ASP A 46 18.39 -8.47 -12.11
CA ASP A 46 19.26 -7.28 -12.15
C ASP A 46 19.04 -6.36 -10.95
N HIS A 47 18.85 -6.97 -9.78
CA HIS A 47 18.53 -6.33 -8.49
C HIS A 47 17.19 -5.56 -8.43
N GLY A 48 16.39 -5.61 -9.49
CA GLY A 48 15.06 -5.02 -9.56
C GLY A 48 13.97 -6.04 -9.23
N LEU A 49 13.03 -5.65 -8.35
CA LEU A 49 11.84 -6.42 -8.02
C LEU A 49 10.63 -5.85 -8.78
N VAL A 50 10.05 -6.64 -9.67
CA VAL A 50 8.82 -6.30 -10.38
C VAL A 50 7.62 -6.59 -9.49
N VAL A 51 6.84 -5.56 -9.20
CA VAL A 51 5.69 -5.61 -8.31
C VAL A 51 4.43 -5.24 -9.06
N HIS A 52 3.37 -5.99 -8.81
CA HIS A 52 2.02 -5.72 -9.30
C HIS A 52 1.14 -5.29 -8.13
N LEU A 53 0.56 -4.11 -8.25
CA LEU A 53 -0.40 -3.57 -7.29
C LEU A 53 -1.72 -3.34 -8.03
N LYS A 54 -2.83 -3.78 -7.47
CA LYS A 54 -4.17 -3.46 -7.97
C LYS A 54 -4.90 -2.67 -6.91
N LEU A 55 -5.30 -1.45 -7.24
CA LEU A 55 -6.07 -0.57 -6.36
C LEU A 55 -7.40 -0.24 -7.01
N ASN A 56 -8.50 -0.60 -6.36
CA ASN A 56 -9.85 -0.33 -6.87
C ASN A 56 -10.04 -0.68 -8.35
N ARG A 57 -9.57 -1.88 -8.74
CA ARG A 57 -9.56 -2.39 -10.12
C ARG A 57 -8.54 -1.76 -11.08
N PHE A 58 -7.84 -0.70 -10.70
CA PHE A 58 -6.75 -0.13 -11.50
C PHE A 58 -5.44 -0.88 -11.26
N PRO A 59 -4.81 -1.43 -12.31
CA PRO A 59 -3.53 -2.12 -12.20
C PRO A 59 -2.35 -1.13 -12.27
N TYR A 60 -1.35 -1.38 -11.45
CA TYR A 60 -0.04 -0.75 -11.45
C TYR A 60 1.04 -1.83 -11.56
N GLN A 61 2.06 -1.56 -12.37
CA GLN A 61 3.26 -2.36 -12.45
C GLN A 61 4.47 -1.42 -12.34
N PHE A 62 5.39 -1.74 -11.44
CA PHE A 62 6.58 -0.93 -11.21
C PHE A 62 7.74 -1.82 -10.76
N ILE A 63 8.95 -1.27 -10.82
CA ILE A 63 10.19 -1.94 -10.41
C ILE A 63 10.74 -1.21 -9.20
N LEU A 64 11.05 -1.96 -8.14
CA LEU A 64 11.71 -1.43 -6.95
C LEU A 64 13.16 -1.92 -6.91
N TYR A 65 14.07 -1.03 -6.52
CA TYR A 65 15.49 -1.33 -6.30
C TYR A 65 15.85 -1.08 -4.85
N LYS A 66 16.94 -1.66 -4.34
CA LYS A 66 17.32 -1.47 -2.92
C LYS A 66 17.88 -0.07 -2.62
N ASP A 67 18.25 0.72 -3.63
CA ASP A 67 18.71 2.09 -3.42
C ASP A 67 17.59 3.01 -2.90
N PHE A 68 17.99 4.03 -2.15
CA PHE A 68 17.05 4.90 -1.45
C PHE A 68 16.05 5.61 -2.37
N GLN A 69 16.45 5.94 -3.60
CA GLN A 69 15.62 6.72 -4.52
C GLN A 69 14.52 5.89 -5.19
N ARG A 70 14.73 4.58 -5.35
CA ARG A 70 13.85 3.70 -6.12
C ARG A 70 13.30 2.52 -5.32
N ASN A 71 13.49 2.54 -4.00
CA ASN A 71 12.98 1.46 -3.14
C ASN A 71 11.50 1.58 -2.84
N THR A 72 10.85 2.71 -3.10
CA THR A 72 9.47 2.94 -2.69
C THR A 72 8.62 3.40 -3.85
N PHE A 73 7.51 2.71 -4.06
CA PHE A 73 6.42 3.19 -4.90
C PHE A 73 5.32 3.80 -4.04
N ARG A 74 4.77 4.92 -4.50
CA ARG A 74 3.64 5.60 -3.87
C ARG A 74 2.44 5.58 -4.81
N ALA A 75 1.34 5.03 -4.33
CA ALA A 75 0.03 5.21 -4.93
C ALA A 75 -0.80 6.15 -4.05
N ASP A 76 -1.13 7.30 -4.59
CA ASP A 76 -2.14 8.17 -4.00
C ASP A 76 -3.53 7.60 -4.26
N ILE A 77 -4.42 7.74 -3.29
CA ILE A 77 -5.73 7.09 -3.21
C ILE A 77 -6.81 8.16 -3.05
N PHE A 78 -7.98 7.92 -3.64
CA PHE A 78 -9.13 8.84 -3.62
C PHE A 78 -8.87 10.20 -4.31
N LYS A 79 -8.04 10.22 -5.37
CA LYS A 79 -7.85 11.41 -6.24
C LYS A 79 -9.11 11.83 -7.02
N GLU A 80 -10.04 10.91 -7.20
CA GLU A 80 -11.18 11.05 -8.11
C GLU A 80 -12.30 11.95 -7.58
N GLY A 81 -12.23 12.37 -6.31
CA GLY A 81 -13.12 13.37 -5.74
C GLY A 81 -12.39 14.70 -5.58
N ASN A 82 -13.04 15.79 -5.97
CA ASN A 82 -12.65 17.15 -5.60
C ASN A 82 -12.64 17.33 -4.07
N THR A 83 -11.66 16.74 -3.37
CA THR A 83 -11.19 17.26 -2.08
C THR A 83 -10.04 18.24 -2.28
N ALA A 84 -9.89 18.74 -3.51
CA ALA A 84 -9.07 19.88 -3.80
C ALA A 84 -9.79 21.14 -3.31
N HIS A 85 -9.08 21.90 -2.48
CA HIS A 85 -9.32 23.31 -2.14
C HIS A 85 -10.37 23.59 -1.05
N LYS A 86 -9.94 23.52 0.21
CA LYS A 86 -10.19 24.66 1.10
C LYS A 86 -9.04 25.63 0.88
N GLU A 87 -9.30 26.71 0.15
CA GLU A 87 -8.39 27.86 0.13
C GLU A 87 -8.14 28.31 1.58
N GLY A 88 -6.87 28.44 1.97
CA GLY A 88 -6.48 29.23 3.12
C GLY A 88 -5.74 28.55 4.28
N THR A 89 -5.71 27.21 4.39
CA THR A 89 -4.99 26.54 5.50
C THR A 89 -4.54 25.12 5.13
N ASP A 90 -3.23 24.87 5.19
CA ASP A 90 -2.51 23.59 5.16
C ASP A 90 -2.75 22.61 3.99
N ILE A 91 -1.66 22.31 3.28
CA ILE A 91 -1.51 21.24 2.29
C ILE A 91 -1.92 19.87 2.85
N HIS A 92 -3.20 19.53 2.83
CA HIS A 92 -3.65 18.19 3.20
C HIS A 92 -3.16 17.18 2.15
N GLU A 93 -2.05 16.50 2.45
CA GLU A 93 -1.49 15.43 1.64
C GLU A 93 -2.55 14.37 1.33
N HIS A 94 -2.75 14.09 0.03
CA HIS A 94 -3.72 13.09 -0.40
C HIS A 94 -3.47 11.75 0.30
N PRO A 95 -4.53 11.02 0.72
CA PRO A 95 -4.37 9.68 1.28
C PRO A 95 -3.56 8.80 0.33
N TYR A 96 -2.64 8.00 0.86
CA TYR A 96 -1.69 7.27 0.03
C TYR A 96 -1.40 5.87 0.58
N PHE A 97 -0.84 5.03 -0.28
CA PHE A 97 -0.30 3.72 0.02
C PHE A 97 1.10 3.59 -0.54
N LEU A 98 2.02 3.10 0.29
CA LEU A 98 3.43 2.91 -0.04
C LEU A 98 3.74 1.42 -0.07
N VAL A 99 4.56 1.03 -1.04
CA VAL A 99 5.24 -0.26 -1.08
C VAL A 99 6.73 0.02 -1.13
N THR A 100 7.46 -0.38 -0.09
CA THR A 100 8.91 -0.22 0.00
C THR A 100 9.60 -1.58 -0.05
N PHE A 101 10.52 -1.77 -0.98
CA PHE A 101 11.38 -2.94 -1.05
C PHE A 101 12.45 -2.87 0.03
N LYS A 102 12.52 -3.93 0.86
CA LYS A 102 13.47 -4.01 1.97
C LYS A 102 14.59 -4.99 1.67
N ASP A 103 14.25 -6.21 1.28
CA ASP A 103 15.26 -7.21 0.94
C ASP A 103 14.69 -8.35 0.08
N PHE A 104 15.59 -9.17 -0.47
CA PHE A 104 15.26 -10.36 -1.24
C PHE A 104 16.16 -11.54 -0.87
N ASP A 105 15.55 -12.62 -0.41
CA ASP A 105 16.21 -13.90 -0.20
C ASP A 105 16.21 -14.69 -1.51
N SER A 106 17.37 -14.67 -2.18
CA SER A 106 17.57 -15.39 -3.44
C SER A 106 17.52 -16.91 -3.31
N LYS A 107 17.84 -17.47 -2.14
CA LYS A 107 17.84 -18.91 -1.90
C LYS A 107 16.40 -19.44 -1.87
N ASN A 108 15.52 -18.71 -1.20
CA ASN A 108 14.12 -19.13 -1.02
C ASN A 108 13.15 -18.46 -2.01
N SER A 109 13.63 -17.54 -2.86
CA SER A 109 12.80 -16.72 -3.75
C SER A 109 11.68 -16.02 -2.96
N VAL A 110 12.09 -15.21 -2.00
CA VAL A 110 11.20 -14.48 -1.08
C VAL A 110 11.58 -13.02 -1.04
N ALA A 111 10.58 -12.13 -1.20
CA ALA A 111 10.75 -10.69 -1.09
C ALA A 111 10.22 -10.18 0.26
N THR A 112 10.98 -9.30 0.89
CA THR A 112 10.55 -8.53 2.05
C THR A 112 10.11 -7.13 1.62
N LEU A 113 8.83 -6.82 1.83
CA LEU A 113 8.21 -5.54 1.47
C LEU A 113 7.65 -4.88 2.72
N LYS A 114 7.90 -3.58 2.91
CA LYS A 114 7.16 -2.77 3.87
C LYS A 114 5.97 -2.12 3.16
N VAL A 115 4.78 -2.30 3.68
CA VAL A 115 3.56 -1.64 3.21
C VAL A 115 3.08 -0.64 4.25
N LYS A 116 2.70 0.56 3.80
CA LYS A 116 2.20 1.62 4.69
C LYS A 116 1.05 2.39 4.04
N ALA A 117 -0.03 2.62 4.77
CA ALA A 117 -1.10 3.54 4.40
C ALA A 117 -0.98 4.85 5.19
N SER A 118 -1.48 5.95 4.62
CA SER A 118 -1.58 7.22 5.32
C SER A 118 -2.55 7.15 6.51
N GLN A 119 -2.39 8.04 7.49
CA GLN A 119 -3.09 7.97 8.78
C GLN A 119 -4.63 8.06 8.67
N GLN A 120 -5.13 8.66 7.59
CA GLN A 120 -6.57 8.81 7.35
C GLN A 120 -7.23 7.52 6.88
N LEU A 121 -6.44 6.54 6.44
CA LEU A 121 -6.92 5.27 5.90
C LEU A 121 -6.97 4.21 6.99
N LYS A 122 -8.07 3.45 7.00
CA LYS A 122 -8.23 2.24 7.79
C LYS A 122 -7.95 1.02 6.91
N TRP A 123 -7.14 0.10 7.43
CA TRP A 123 -6.99 -1.23 6.82
C TRP A 123 -8.07 -2.18 7.30
N ILE A 124 -8.61 -2.98 6.37
CA ILE A 124 -9.54 -4.06 6.63
C ILE A 124 -8.95 -5.33 6.03
N GLU A 125 -8.73 -6.34 6.87
CA GLU A 125 -8.38 -7.68 6.41
C GLU A 125 -9.54 -8.32 5.65
N PRO A 126 -9.26 -9.20 4.66
CA PRO A 126 -10.27 -9.99 3.99
C PRO A 126 -11.04 -10.93 4.94
#